data_AF-W2PBB4-F1
#
_entry.id   AF-W2PBB4-F1
#
_cell.length_a   1.000
_cell.length_b   1.000
_cell.length_c   1.000
_cell.angle_alpha   90.00
_cell.angle_beta   90.00
_cell.angle_gamma   90.00
#
_symmetry.space_group_name_H-M   'P 1'
#
loop_
_entity.id
_entity.type
_entity.pdbx_description
1 polymer ?
#
loop_
_entity_poly.entity_id
_entity_poly.type
_entity_poly.pdbx_seq_one_letter_code
_entity_poly.pdbx_strand_id
1 'polypeptide(L)'
;MLLFQLPFYLGILLASLFIPNDFFDGYVDIARVSSALFITLQIIIILDSTYSLRDYILEKMDEADRDDDARHALLGSSFDSTQGDGRKTMWEGAYLALVFICMALSIVGLALMYMRYAECELNAMFITITLLSVIILTALSVVAWVNVGLLPSTAVSLYLVFLCYQTVRANPSASCAPLQISTEEKLHEQSSVIMNAFVAAFTITWTSWRTSATSTVFFGSSSTQKQLEDNSDEGDEELASIGLTSVRLNKEGQPEVEVVPEYQFHVLMVLASLYMAMVLTNWGSFDGSSSNDDEIVTMWVKAVSQWVASGLFLWTLVAPAVFPNRDFL
;
A
#
# COMPACT_ATOMS: atom_id res chain seq x y z
N MET A 1 25.56 -21.13 -6.81
CA MET A 1 25.23 -20.31 -5.62
C MET A 1 24.05 -20.88 -4.83
N LEU A 2 22.88 -21.11 -5.44
CA LEU A 2 21.70 -21.68 -4.76
C LEU A 2 21.96 -23.00 -4.00
N LEU A 3 22.80 -23.88 -4.57
CA LEU A 3 23.13 -25.19 -3.98
C LEU A 3 23.85 -25.11 -2.62
N PHE A 4 24.50 -23.98 -2.31
CA PHE A 4 25.16 -23.75 -1.01
C PHE A 4 24.32 -22.87 -0.07
N GLN A 5 23.52 -21.95 -0.63
CA GLN A 5 22.65 -21.07 0.16
C GLN A 5 21.51 -21.81 0.84
N LEU A 6 20.86 -22.75 0.13
CA LEU A 6 19.73 -23.50 0.66
C LEU A 6 20.10 -24.37 1.89
N PRO A 7 21.19 -25.17 1.89
CA PRO A 7 21.61 -25.89 3.08
C PRO A 7 22.10 -24.95 4.19
N PHE A 8 22.68 -23.79 3.86
CA PHE A 8 23.06 -22.78 4.85
C PHE A 8 21.83 -22.21 5.59
N TYR A 9 20.79 -21.80 4.86
CA TYR A 9 19.55 -21.32 5.48
C TYR A 9 18.83 -22.41 6.27
N LEU A 10 18.82 -23.64 5.76
CA LEU A 10 18.29 -24.80 6.50
C LEU A 10 19.08 -25.04 7.79
N GLY A 11 20.42 -24.89 7.74
CA GLY A 11 21.30 -25.00 8.90
C GLY A 11 20.99 -23.93 9.96
N ILE A 12 20.78 -22.68 9.54
CA ILE A 12 20.36 -21.58 10.45
C ILE A 12 18.99 -21.88 11.06
N LEU A 13 18.03 -22.37 10.26
CA LEU A 13 16.70 -22.73 10.75
C LEU A 13 16.79 -23.84 11.82
N LEU A 14 17.57 -24.88 11.58
CA LEU A 14 17.79 -25.95 12.57
C LEU A 14 18.56 -25.45 13.80
N ALA A 15 19.53 -24.55 13.62
CA ALA A 15 20.27 -23.94 14.73
C ALA A 15 19.36 -23.10 15.63
N SER A 16 18.34 -22.46 15.08
CA SER A 16 17.38 -21.66 15.86
C SER A 16 16.62 -22.48 16.91
N LEU A 17 16.46 -23.79 16.71
CA LEU A 17 15.81 -24.70 17.68
C LEU A 17 16.65 -24.93 18.95
N PHE A 18 17.93 -24.58 18.93
CA PHE A 18 18.83 -24.71 20.08
C PHE A 18 19.00 -23.40 20.87
N ILE A 19 18.32 -22.32 20.45
CA ILE A 19 18.37 -21.04 21.15
C ILE A 19 17.55 -21.13 22.46
N PRO A 20 18.12 -20.75 23.62
CA PRO A 20 17.39 -20.74 24.89
C PRO A 20 16.21 -19.76 24.89
N ASN A 21 15.15 -20.08 25.63
CA ASN A 21 13.94 -19.26 25.70
C ASN A 21 14.19 -17.82 26.17
N ASP A 22 15.16 -17.60 27.06
CA ASP A 22 15.50 -16.27 27.60
C ASP A 22 15.97 -15.29 26.50
N PHE A 23 16.47 -15.79 25.36
CA PHE A 23 16.81 -14.93 24.22
C PHE A 23 15.57 -14.25 23.63
N PHE A 24 14.42 -14.94 23.66
CA PHE A 24 13.22 -14.46 23.00
C PHE A 24 12.56 -13.28 23.73
N ASP A 25 12.85 -13.08 25.01
CA ASP A 25 12.37 -11.91 25.78
C ASP A 25 12.80 -10.60 25.11
N GLY A 26 14.10 -10.45 24.83
CA GLY A 26 14.61 -9.28 24.09
C GLY A 26 14.23 -9.26 22.60
N TYR A 27 14.01 -10.42 21.99
CA TYR A 27 13.60 -10.52 20.58
C TYR A 27 12.20 -9.95 20.34
N VAL A 28 11.24 -10.21 21.24
CA VAL A 28 9.86 -9.75 21.10
C VAL A 28 9.78 -8.23 21.01
N ASP A 29 10.52 -7.50 21.84
CA ASP A 29 10.55 -6.04 21.81
C ASP A 29 11.12 -5.48 20.50
N ILE A 30 12.23 -6.07 20.02
CA ILE A 30 12.83 -5.69 18.73
C ILE A 30 11.86 -5.98 17.58
N ALA A 31 11.19 -7.12 17.63
CA ALA A 31 10.22 -7.53 16.62
C ALA A 31 8.99 -6.60 16.61
N ARG A 32 8.48 -6.16 17.78
CA ARG A 32 7.38 -5.18 17.90
C ARG A 32 7.73 -3.86 17.23
N VAL A 33 8.89 -3.28 17.55
CA VAL A 33 9.35 -2.00 16.97
C VAL A 33 9.57 -2.13 15.46
N SER A 34 10.22 -3.22 15.03
CA SER A 34 10.48 -3.48 13.61
C SER A 34 9.18 -3.70 12.83
N SER A 35 8.19 -4.32 13.46
CA SER A 35 6.84 -4.51 12.90
C SER A 35 6.10 -3.19 12.72
N ALA A 36 6.19 -2.27 13.69
CA ALA A 36 5.61 -0.93 13.57
C ALA A 36 6.20 -0.15 12.36
N LEU A 37 7.52 -0.26 12.17
CA LEU A 37 8.19 0.30 11.00
C LEU A 37 7.72 -0.37 9.71
N PHE A 38 7.63 -1.70 9.69
CA PHE A 38 7.16 -2.44 8.52
C PHE A 38 5.71 -2.10 8.14
N ILE A 39 4.78 -1.97 9.09
CA ILE A 39 3.40 -1.54 8.82
C ILE A 39 3.38 -0.15 8.16
N THR A 40 4.26 0.75 8.59
CA THR A 40 4.38 2.08 7.99
C THR A 40 4.94 2.01 6.56
N LEU A 41 5.94 1.16 6.30
CA LEU A 41 6.43 0.90 4.95
C LEU A 41 5.36 0.21 4.08
N GLN A 42 4.57 -0.67 4.68
CA GLN A 42 3.51 -1.42 4.01
C GLN A 42 2.49 -0.49 3.39
N ILE A 43 2.12 0.61 4.06
CA ILE A 43 1.20 1.59 3.45
C ILE A 43 1.83 2.32 2.26
N ILE A 44 3.12 2.67 2.32
CA ILE A 44 3.81 3.35 1.23
C ILE A 44 3.85 2.44 0.00
N ILE A 45 4.08 1.14 0.23
CA ILE A 45 4.06 0.11 -0.82
C ILE A 45 2.67 -0.06 -1.42
N ILE A 46 1.61 -0.10 -0.60
CA ILE A 46 0.22 -0.17 -1.07
C ILE A 46 -0.16 1.07 -1.87
N LEU A 47 0.31 2.25 -1.45
CA LEU A 47 0.14 3.50 -2.14
C LEU A 47 0.82 3.48 -3.51
N ASP A 48 2.12 3.15 -3.59
CA ASP A 48 2.87 2.99 -4.86
C ASP A 48 2.14 2.03 -5.81
N SER A 49 1.67 0.90 -5.27
CA SER A 49 0.93 -0.09 -6.05
C SER A 49 -0.39 0.44 -6.59
N THR A 50 -1.12 1.23 -5.80
CA THR A 50 -2.41 1.79 -6.25
C THR A 50 -2.23 2.88 -7.29
N TYR A 51 -1.22 3.75 -7.13
CA TYR A 51 -0.86 4.73 -8.15
C TYR A 51 -0.44 4.04 -9.45
N SER A 52 0.41 3.02 -9.36
CA SER A 52 0.81 2.22 -10.53
C SER A 52 -0.38 1.54 -11.21
N LEU A 53 -1.34 1.04 -10.43
CA LEU A 53 -2.56 0.43 -10.96
C LEU A 53 -3.46 1.46 -11.65
N ARG A 54 -3.62 2.65 -11.05
CA ARG A 54 -4.36 3.78 -11.65
C ARG A 54 -3.76 4.12 -13.00
N ASP A 55 -2.46 4.36 -13.04
CA ASP A 55 -1.77 4.81 -14.26
C ASP A 55 -1.84 3.75 -15.35
N TYR A 56 -1.69 2.47 -14.99
CA TYR A 56 -1.87 1.36 -15.92
C TYR A 56 -3.28 1.30 -16.53
N ILE A 57 -4.33 1.54 -15.73
CA ILE A 57 -5.71 1.53 -16.22
C ILE A 57 -5.96 2.75 -17.13
N LEU A 58 -5.48 3.94 -16.73
CA LEU A 58 -5.62 5.15 -17.53
C LEU A 58 -4.89 5.03 -18.87
N GLU A 59 -3.67 4.51 -18.89
CA GLU A 59 -2.93 4.25 -20.13
C GLU A 59 -3.70 3.30 -21.07
N LYS A 60 -4.35 2.27 -20.52
CA LYS A 60 -5.18 1.34 -21.30
C LYS A 60 -6.47 1.97 -21.82
N MET A 61 -7.02 2.96 -21.10
CA MET A 61 -8.14 3.75 -21.59
C MET A 61 -7.70 4.65 -22.76
N ASP A 62 -6.56 5.34 -22.62
CA ASP A 62 -6.03 6.23 -23.65
C ASP A 62 -5.56 5.48 -24.91
N GLU A 63 -5.00 4.27 -24.75
CA GLU A 63 -4.73 3.36 -25.87
C GLU A 63 -6.01 2.93 -26.59
N ALA A 64 -7.07 2.62 -25.84
CA ALA A 64 -8.35 2.21 -26.43
C ALA A 64 -9.02 3.37 -27.18
N ASP A 65 -8.87 4.60 -26.69
CA ASP A 65 -9.37 5.83 -27.32
C ASP A 65 -8.63 6.13 -28.64
N ARG A 66 -7.29 6.08 -28.62
CA ARG A 66 -6.46 6.26 -29.82
C ARG A 66 -6.74 5.21 -30.89
N ASP A 67 -6.97 3.96 -30.50
CA ASP A 67 -7.36 2.88 -31.43
C ASP A 67 -8.72 3.17 -32.10
N ASP A 68 -9.66 3.77 -31.38
CA ASP A 68 -10.99 4.10 -31.88
C ASP A 68 -10.95 5.29 -32.84
N ASP A 69 -10.23 6.35 -32.48
CA ASP A 69 -9.97 7.50 -33.36
C ASP A 69 -9.31 7.08 -34.68
N ALA A 70 -8.29 6.21 -34.61
CA ALA A 70 -7.62 5.68 -35.79
C ALA A 70 -8.59 4.87 -36.68
N ARG A 71 -9.51 4.09 -36.09
CA ARG A 71 -10.55 3.37 -36.83
C ARG A 71 -11.54 4.32 -37.50
N HIS A 72 -11.99 5.35 -36.78
CA HIS A 72 -12.88 6.38 -37.30
C HIS A 72 -12.28 7.15 -38.48
N ALA A 73 -10.98 7.48 -38.40
CA ALA A 73 -10.26 8.14 -39.48
C ALA A 73 -10.09 7.25 -40.73
N LEU A 74 -9.89 5.94 -40.55
CA LEU A 74 -9.64 5.01 -41.67
C LEU A 74 -10.91 4.49 -42.35
N LEU A 75 -12.01 4.31 -41.62
CA LEU A 75 -13.22 3.65 -42.14
C LEU A 75 -14.35 4.62 -42.54
N GLY A 76 -14.25 5.90 -42.18
CA GLY A 76 -15.29 6.88 -42.46
C GLY A 76 -16.63 6.58 -41.77
N SER A 77 -17.53 7.56 -41.75
CA SER A 77 -18.75 7.63 -40.93
C SER A 77 -19.87 6.63 -41.28
N SER A 78 -19.59 5.43 -41.78
CA SER A 78 -20.62 4.49 -42.26
C SER A 78 -20.55 3.08 -41.69
N PHE A 79 -19.72 2.83 -40.67
CA PHE A 79 -19.80 1.59 -39.91
C PHE A 79 -20.27 1.89 -38.48
N ASP A 80 -21.57 1.68 -38.24
CA ASP A 80 -22.19 1.71 -36.92
C ASP A 80 -21.70 0.49 -36.13
N SER A 81 -20.52 0.61 -35.53
CA SER A 81 -19.92 -0.45 -34.72
C SER A 81 -20.42 -0.37 -33.29
N THR A 82 -21.57 -1.00 -33.02
CA THR A 82 -21.97 -1.47 -31.68
C THR A 82 -20.94 -2.46 -31.06
N GLN A 83 -19.81 -2.71 -31.74
CA GLN A 83 -18.79 -3.70 -31.39
C GLN A 83 -17.38 -3.11 -31.16
N GLY A 84 -17.18 -1.81 -31.42
CA GLY A 84 -15.89 -1.11 -31.20
C GLY A 84 -15.71 -0.54 -29.78
N ASP A 85 -16.82 -0.17 -29.14
CA ASP A 85 -16.91 0.56 -27.87
C ASP A 85 -16.62 -0.30 -26.62
N GLY A 86 -16.61 -1.64 -26.76
CA GLY A 86 -16.56 -2.54 -25.61
C GLY A 86 -15.29 -2.47 -24.76
N ARG A 87 -14.13 -2.13 -25.35
CA ARG A 87 -12.83 -2.17 -24.63
C ARG A 87 -12.59 -0.92 -23.78
N LYS A 88 -12.89 0.27 -24.29
CA LYS A 88 -12.84 1.52 -23.51
C LYS A 88 -13.87 1.49 -22.39
N THR A 89 -15.13 1.18 -22.74
CA THR A 89 -16.22 1.02 -21.78
C THR A 89 -15.91 -0.04 -20.71
N MET A 90 -15.16 -1.09 -21.04
CA MET A 90 -14.71 -2.09 -20.06
C MET A 90 -13.67 -1.54 -19.08
N TRP A 91 -12.65 -0.81 -19.52
CA TRP A 91 -11.63 -0.24 -18.62
C TRP A 91 -12.18 0.88 -17.75
N GLU A 92 -13.01 1.77 -18.31
CA GLU A 92 -13.73 2.80 -17.55
C GLU A 92 -14.66 2.17 -16.52
N GLY A 93 -15.42 1.15 -16.93
CA GLY A 93 -16.29 0.38 -16.05
C GLY A 93 -15.52 -0.32 -14.93
N ALA A 94 -14.35 -0.90 -15.24
CA ALA A 94 -13.50 -1.55 -14.26
C ALA A 94 -12.92 -0.56 -13.23
N TYR A 95 -12.47 0.62 -13.69
CA TYR A 95 -11.99 1.70 -12.84
C TYR A 95 -13.08 2.16 -11.85
N LEU A 96 -14.26 2.51 -12.38
CA LEU A 96 -15.38 2.97 -11.56
C LEU A 96 -15.89 1.88 -10.60
N ALA A 97 -15.94 0.63 -11.05
CA ALA A 97 -16.31 -0.49 -10.20
C ALA A 97 -15.32 -0.68 -9.04
N LEU A 98 -14.01 -0.58 -9.29
CA LEU A 98 -13.00 -0.73 -8.25
C LEU A 98 -13.09 0.39 -7.21
N VAL A 99 -13.23 1.64 -7.65
CA VAL A 99 -13.47 2.80 -6.78
C VAL A 99 -14.72 2.58 -5.93
N PHE A 100 -15.83 2.18 -6.55
CA PHE A 100 -17.10 1.96 -5.87
C PHE A 100 -17.00 0.85 -4.82
N ILE A 101 -16.36 -0.27 -5.14
CA ILE A 101 -16.16 -1.38 -4.21
C ILE A 101 -15.30 -0.94 -3.02
N CYS A 102 -14.16 -0.29 -3.26
CA CYS A 102 -13.28 0.17 -2.19
C CYS A 102 -13.98 1.17 -1.26
N MET A 103 -14.74 2.11 -1.83
CA MET A 103 -15.50 3.09 -1.07
C MET A 103 -16.62 2.42 -0.26
N ALA A 104 -17.42 1.55 -0.89
CA ALA A 104 -18.52 0.85 -0.21
C ALA A 104 -18.01 0.00 0.95
N LEU A 105 -16.92 -0.75 0.77
CA LEU A 105 -16.29 -1.53 1.84
C LEU A 105 -15.78 -0.64 2.98
N SER A 106 -15.23 0.53 2.66
CA SER A 106 -14.77 1.49 3.67
C SER A 106 -15.93 2.01 4.52
N ILE A 107 -17.05 2.41 3.88
CA ILE A 107 -18.25 2.88 4.60
C ILE A 107 -18.88 1.77 5.42
N VAL A 108 -19.06 0.59 4.84
CA VAL A 108 -19.64 -0.56 5.55
C VAL A 108 -18.75 -0.95 6.74
N GLY A 109 -17.43 -0.95 6.57
CA GLY A 109 -16.47 -1.21 7.64
C GLY A 109 -16.59 -0.20 8.79
N LEU A 110 -16.62 1.09 8.49
CA LEU A 110 -16.81 2.15 9.50
C LEU A 110 -18.16 2.02 10.22
N ALA A 111 -19.25 1.76 9.49
CA ALA A 111 -20.58 1.59 10.07
C ALA A 111 -20.65 0.37 11.01
N LEU A 112 -20.11 -0.77 10.58
CA LEU A 112 -20.02 -1.97 11.42
C LEU A 112 -19.18 -1.71 12.68
N MET A 113 -18.06 -1.00 12.55
CA MET A 113 -17.22 -0.64 13.69
C MET A 113 -17.93 0.26 14.69
N TYR A 114 -18.67 1.27 14.22
CA TYR A 114 -19.48 2.12 15.08
C TYR A 114 -20.55 1.32 15.83
N MET A 115 -21.27 0.42 15.15
CA MET A 115 -22.33 -0.36 15.80
C MET A 115 -21.81 -1.37 16.83
N ARG A 116 -20.60 -1.90 16.64
CA ARG A 116 -20.08 -3.00 17.47
C ARG A 116 -19.12 -2.56 18.57
N TYR A 117 -18.41 -1.44 18.39
CA TYR A 117 -17.29 -1.07 19.26
C TYR A 117 -17.35 0.38 19.79
N ALA A 118 -18.33 1.20 19.39
CA ALA A 118 -18.40 2.61 19.82
C ALA A 118 -18.94 2.82 21.24
N GLU A 119 -19.37 1.76 21.94
CA GLU A 119 -19.76 1.84 23.36
C GLU A 119 -18.59 2.29 24.25
N CYS A 120 -17.36 2.16 23.75
CA CYS A 120 -16.15 2.60 24.44
C CYS A 120 -15.60 3.90 23.87
N GLU A 121 -15.31 4.85 24.76
CA GLU A 121 -14.83 6.19 24.39
C GLU A 121 -13.55 6.15 23.55
N LEU A 122 -12.59 5.29 23.91
CA LEU A 122 -11.31 5.17 23.22
C LEU A 122 -11.48 4.58 21.80
N ASN A 123 -12.33 3.56 21.65
CA ASN A 123 -12.64 2.99 20.34
C ASN A 123 -13.39 3.99 19.47
N ALA A 124 -14.36 4.71 20.05
CA ALA A 124 -15.07 5.78 19.35
C ALA A 124 -14.12 6.89 18.88
N MET A 125 -13.10 7.25 19.67
CA MET A 125 -12.04 8.18 19.25
C MET A 125 -11.29 7.66 18.01
N PHE A 126 -10.82 6.41 18.01
CA PHE A 126 -10.09 5.87 16.86
C PHE A 126 -10.95 5.81 15.60
N ILE A 127 -12.22 5.39 15.73
CA ILE A 127 -13.15 5.33 14.60
C ILE A 127 -13.43 6.73 14.05
N THR A 128 -13.69 7.73 14.92
CA THR A 128 -13.95 9.11 14.49
C THR A 128 -12.76 9.75 13.78
N ILE A 129 -11.53 9.56 14.28
CA ILE A 129 -10.31 10.05 13.60
C ILE A 129 -10.18 9.41 12.21
N THR A 130 -10.46 8.12 12.10
CA THR A 130 -10.41 7.40 10.81
C THR A 130 -11.47 7.91 9.84
N LEU A 131 -12.70 8.11 10.31
CA LEU A 131 -13.79 8.68 9.53
C LEU A 131 -13.42 10.06 8.97
N LEU A 132 -12.88 10.94 9.82
CA LEU A 132 -12.42 12.27 9.39
C LEU A 132 -11.30 12.17 8.36
N SER A 133 -10.34 11.26 8.57
CA SER A 133 -9.25 11.03 7.63
C SER A 133 -9.77 10.59 6.26
N VAL A 134 -10.69 9.62 6.20
CA VAL A 134 -11.30 9.16 4.94
C VAL A 134 -12.05 10.28 4.22
N ILE A 135 -12.81 11.11 4.95
CA ILE A 135 -13.53 12.26 4.37
C ILE A 135 -12.55 13.28 3.79
N ILE A 136 -11.51 13.66 4.54
CA ILE A 136 -10.51 14.63 4.11
C ILE A 136 -9.77 14.14 2.86
N LEU A 137 -9.30 12.89 2.89
CA LEU A 137 -8.57 12.29 1.78
C LEU A 137 -9.43 12.19 0.52
N THR A 138 -10.69 11.75 0.66
CA THR A 138 -11.62 11.67 -0.48
C THR A 138 -11.93 13.07 -1.04
N ALA A 139 -12.18 14.05 -0.17
CA ALA A 139 -12.47 15.43 -0.59
C ALA A 139 -11.30 16.04 -1.37
N LEU A 140 -10.07 15.92 -0.85
CA LEU A 140 -8.87 16.45 -1.50
C LEU A 140 -8.58 15.77 -2.85
N SER A 141 -8.85 14.47 -2.98
CA SER A 141 -8.66 13.77 -4.26
C SER A 141 -9.67 14.15 -5.34
N VAL A 142 -10.81 14.73 -4.98
CA VAL A 142 -11.82 15.26 -5.92
C VAL A 142 -11.49 16.70 -6.35
N VAL A 143 -10.69 17.43 -5.56
CA VAL A 143 -10.31 18.80 -5.94
C VAL A 143 -9.49 18.76 -7.22
N ALA A 144 -10.01 19.40 -8.27
CA ALA A 144 -9.44 19.44 -9.61
C ALA A 144 -8.01 20.00 -9.68
N TRP A 145 -7.55 20.66 -8.61
CA TRP A 145 -6.17 21.12 -8.50
C TRP A 145 -5.17 19.97 -8.29
N VAL A 146 -5.61 18.83 -7.77
CA VAL A 146 -4.73 17.73 -7.36
C VAL A 146 -4.61 16.64 -8.45
N ASN A 147 -5.60 16.49 -9.34
CA ASN A 147 -5.77 15.42 -10.37
C ASN A 147 -5.05 14.10 -10.11
N VAL A 148 -5.17 13.62 -8.85
CA VAL A 148 -4.67 12.32 -8.41
C VAL A 148 -5.64 11.19 -8.79
N GLY A 149 -6.85 11.51 -9.22
CA GLY A 149 -7.89 10.51 -9.45
C GLY A 149 -8.39 9.87 -8.14
N LEU A 150 -9.48 9.14 -8.23
CA LEU A 150 -10.24 8.66 -7.07
C LEU A 150 -9.77 7.27 -6.56
N LEU A 151 -9.07 6.51 -7.40
CA LEU A 151 -8.58 5.15 -7.07
C LEU A 151 -7.61 5.13 -5.88
N PRO A 152 -6.54 5.95 -5.85
CA PRO A 152 -5.57 5.91 -4.76
C PRO A 152 -6.20 6.27 -3.42
N SER A 153 -7.07 7.28 -3.41
CA SER A 153 -7.74 7.76 -2.21
C SER A 153 -8.68 6.73 -1.58
N THR A 154 -9.50 6.08 -2.40
CA THR A 154 -10.49 5.09 -1.92
C THR A 154 -9.82 3.77 -1.49
N ALA A 155 -8.76 3.35 -2.16
CA ALA A 155 -7.98 2.17 -1.74
C ALA A 155 -7.21 2.40 -0.44
N VAL A 156 -6.54 3.56 -0.30
CA VAL A 156 -5.86 3.93 0.95
C VAL A 156 -6.87 4.06 2.09
N SER A 157 -8.04 4.67 1.84
CA SER A 157 -9.12 4.76 2.82
C SER A 157 -9.57 3.38 3.31
N LEU A 158 -9.73 2.41 2.41
CA LEU A 158 -10.06 1.03 2.79
C LEU A 158 -9.00 0.41 3.70
N TYR A 159 -7.72 0.63 3.39
CA TYR A 159 -6.63 0.15 4.23
C TYR A 159 -6.57 0.84 5.61
N LEU A 160 -6.84 2.16 5.68
CA LEU A 160 -6.95 2.88 6.95
C LEU A 160 -8.10 2.35 7.81
N VAL A 161 -9.26 2.04 7.21
CA VAL A 161 -10.38 1.38 7.91
C VAL A 161 -9.97 -0.01 8.40
N PHE A 162 -9.22 -0.76 7.61
CA PHE A 162 -8.67 -2.06 8.02
C PHE A 162 -7.71 -1.94 9.23
N LEU A 163 -6.79 -0.97 9.22
CA LEU A 163 -5.90 -0.72 10.37
C LEU A 163 -6.67 -0.25 11.62
N CYS A 164 -7.70 0.58 11.43
CA CYS A 164 -8.58 1.00 12.52
C CYS A 164 -9.31 -0.20 13.13
N TYR A 165 -9.86 -1.08 12.29
CA TYR A 165 -10.49 -2.32 12.73
C TYR A 165 -9.56 -3.18 13.59
N GLN A 166 -8.29 -3.31 13.18
CA GLN A 166 -7.30 -4.03 13.97
C GLN A 166 -6.92 -3.32 15.28
N THR A 167 -6.95 -2.00 15.30
CA THR A 167 -6.67 -1.19 16.50
C THR A 167 -7.76 -1.37 17.54
N VAL A 168 -9.01 -1.19 17.12
CA VAL A 168 -10.19 -1.30 18.00
C VAL A 168 -10.34 -2.70 18.62
N ARG A 169 -9.92 -3.74 17.87
CA ARG A 169 -9.91 -5.12 18.38
C ARG A 169 -8.75 -5.46 19.30
N ALA A 170 -7.66 -4.69 19.26
CA ALA A 170 -6.52 -4.88 20.16
C ALA A 170 -6.74 -4.18 21.52
N ASN A 171 -7.89 -3.57 21.74
CA ASN A 171 -8.21 -2.93 23.01
C ASN A 171 -8.62 -3.98 24.08
N PRO A 172 -7.87 -4.12 25.19
CA PRO A 172 -8.12 -5.17 26.19
C PRO A 172 -9.29 -4.87 27.14
N SER A 173 -9.91 -3.69 27.08
CA SER A 173 -10.96 -3.34 28.05
C SER A 173 -12.18 -4.24 27.89
N ALA A 174 -12.51 -4.98 28.96
CA ALA A 174 -13.60 -5.96 28.99
C ALA A 174 -14.98 -5.38 28.64
N SER A 175 -15.19 -4.07 28.84
CA SER A 175 -16.42 -3.36 28.45
C SER A 175 -16.56 -3.16 26.93
N CYS A 176 -15.48 -3.37 26.17
CA CYS A 176 -15.43 -3.17 24.72
C CYS A 176 -15.39 -4.48 23.94
N ALA A 177 -15.39 -5.62 24.65
CA ALA A 177 -15.50 -6.92 24.03
C ALA A 177 -16.92 -7.05 23.42
N PRO A 178 -17.05 -7.48 22.16
CA PRO A 178 -18.34 -7.54 21.50
C PRO A 178 -19.31 -8.43 22.29
N LEU A 179 -20.48 -7.89 22.62
CA LEU A 179 -21.57 -8.62 23.26
C LEU A 179 -22.00 -9.77 22.34
N GLN A 180 -21.73 -11.01 22.79
CA GLN A 180 -22.04 -12.30 22.14
C GLN A 180 -21.07 -12.72 21.01
N ILE A 181 -20.24 -13.74 21.27
CA ILE A 181 -20.35 -15.12 20.71
C ILE A 181 -19.04 -15.88 21.07
N SER A 182 -19.13 -16.75 22.08
CA SER A 182 -18.01 -17.57 22.62
C SER A 182 -17.48 -18.67 21.68
N THR A 183 -18.11 -18.85 20.51
CA THR A 183 -17.64 -19.80 19.45
C THR A 183 -16.93 -19.08 18.29
N GLU A 184 -17.13 -17.76 18.14
CA GLU A 184 -16.58 -16.96 17.05
C GLU A 184 -15.20 -16.38 17.35
N GLU A 185 -14.79 -16.31 18.63
CA GLU A 185 -13.51 -15.74 19.06
C GLU A 185 -12.31 -16.42 18.36
N LYS A 186 -12.29 -17.76 18.33
CA LYS A 186 -11.22 -18.53 17.67
C LYS A 186 -11.24 -18.41 16.15
N LEU A 187 -12.41 -18.36 15.52
CA LEU A 187 -12.53 -18.14 14.08
C LEU A 187 -12.08 -16.72 13.70
N HIS A 188 -12.36 -15.75 14.55
CA HIS A 188 -12.14 -14.34 14.26
C HIS A 188 -10.70 -13.87 14.55
N GLU A 189 -10.01 -14.50 15.52
CA GLU A 189 -8.58 -14.34 15.77
C GLU A 189 -7.75 -14.91 14.60
N GLN A 190 -8.15 -16.06 14.04
CA GLN A 190 -7.53 -16.62 12.83
C GLN A 190 -7.74 -15.73 11.59
N SER A 191 -8.89 -15.04 11.50
CA SER A 191 -9.19 -14.15 10.38
C SER A 191 -8.22 -12.96 10.27
N SER A 192 -7.82 -12.35 11.38
CA SER A 192 -6.86 -11.22 11.36
C SER A 192 -5.44 -11.65 10.99
N VAL A 193 -4.99 -12.82 11.47
CA VAL A 193 -3.67 -13.37 11.12
C VAL A 193 -3.59 -13.64 9.62
N ILE A 194 -4.61 -14.32 9.07
CA ILE A 194 -4.69 -14.65 7.65
C ILE A 194 -4.69 -13.39 6.80
N MET A 195 -5.50 -12.39 7.16
CA MET A 195 -5.59 -11.14 6.40
C MET A 195 -4.27 -10.37 6.43
N ASN A 196 -3.61 -10.25 7.58
CA ASN A 196 -2.30 -9.61 7.70
C ASN A 196 -1.21 -10.32 6.88
N ALA A 197 -1.25 -11.66 6.84
CA ALA A 197 -0.34 -12.44 6.02
C ALA A 197 -0.57 -12.22 4.52
N PHE A 198 -1.82 -12.10 4.06
CA PHE A 198 -2.12 -11.77 2.66
C PHE A 198 -1.62 -10.38 2.27
N VAL A 199 -1.84 -9.37 3.12
CA VAL A 199 -1.33 -8.01 2.85
C VAL A 199 0.21 -8.00 2.84
N ALA A 200 0.84 -8.71 3.78
CA ALA A 200 2.30 -8.87 3.78
C ALA A 200 2.80 -9.53 2.49
N ALA A 201 2.21 -10.66 2.09
CA ALA A 201 2.56 -11.36 0.87
C ALA A 201 2.41 -10.46 -0.38
N PHE A 202 1.31 -9.72 -0.46
CA PHE A 202 1.08 -8.75 -1.54
C PHE A 202 2.18 -7.69 -1.59
N THR A 203 2.47 -7.04 -0.45
CA THR A 203 3.48 -5.97 -0.40
C THR A 203 4.91 -6.45 -0.67
N ILE A 204 5.29 -7.63 -0.17
CA ILE A 204 6.59 -8.25 -0.44
C ILE A 204 6.70 -8.61 -1.93
N THR A 205 5.64 -9.17 -2.51
CA THR A 205 5.59 -9.53 -3.93
C THR A 205 5.69 -8.28 -4.80
N TRP A 206 4.94 -7.23 -4.47
CA TRP A 206 4.98 -5.95 -5.18
C TRP A 206 6.39 -5.34 -5.14
N THR A 207 6.99 -5.28 -3.95
CA THR A 207 8.36 -4.78 -3.76
C THR A 207 9.37 -5.58 -4.59
N SER A 208 9.24 -6.91 -4.60
CA SER A 208 10.12 -7.81 -5.36
C SER A 208 9.95 -7.61 -6.87
N TRP A 209 8.71 -7.42 -7.35
CA TRP A 209 8.42 -7.12 -8.74
C TRP A 209 9.01 -5.78 -9.17
N ARG A 210 8.81 -4.71 -8.39
CA ARG A 210 9.36 -3.36 -8.68
C ARG A 210 10.89 -3.36 -8.72
N THR A 211 11.52 -4.05 -7.78
CA THR A 211 12.98 -4.22 -7.75
C THR A 211 13.48 -5.01 -8.97
N SER A 212 12.78 -6.07 -9.36
CA SER A 212 13.13 -6.90 -10.51
C SER A 212 12.98 -6.16 -11.85
N ALA A 213 11.90 -5.38 -12.01
CA ALA A 213 11.65 -4.56 -13.20
C ALA A 213 12.71 -3.48 -13.43
N THR A 214 13.42 -3.08 -12.37
CA THR A 214 14.54 -2.12 -12.41
C THR A 214 15.84 -2.80 -12.87
N SER A 215 16.03 -4.10 -12.55
CA SER A 215 17.25 -4.86 -12.86
C SER A 215 17.37 -5.39 -14.30
N THR A 216 16.30 -5.35 -15.11
CA THR A 216 16.30 -5.87 -16.50
C THR A 216 17.11 -5.02 -17.49
N VAL A 217 17.57 -3.84 -17.09
CA VAL A 217 18.47 -2.99 -17.90
C VAL A 217 19.94 -3.43 -17.77
N PHE A 218 20.29 -4.27 -16.79
CA PHE A 218 21.68 -4.70 -16.55
C PHE A 218 22.18 -5.77 -17.55
N PHE A 219 21.29 -6.48 -18.26
CA PHE A 219 21.66 -7.51 -19.24
C PHE A 219 21.53 -7.06 -20.71
N GLY A 220 21.24 -5.78 -20.97
CA GLY A 220 21.06 -5.21 -22.31
C GLY A 220 22.19 -4.29 -22.76
N SER A 221 23.17 -4.86 -23.46
CA SER A 221 24.04 -4.22 -24.46
C SER A 221 24.98 -3.07 -24.04
N SER A 222 26.26 -3.41 -24.08
CA SER A 222 27.43 -2.57 -24.36
C SER A 222 27.27 -1.42 -25.37
N SER A 223 27.97 -0.32 -25.07
CA SER A 223 28.69 0.62 -25.96
C SER A 223 28.07 1.97 -26.39
N THR A 224 28.80 3.03 -26.00
CA THR A 224 29.09 4.29 -26.73
C THR A 224 28.23 5.54 -26.47
N GLN A 225 28.85 6.43 -25.67
CA GLN A 225 28.70 7.87 -25.47
C GLN A 225 28.79 8.72 -26.76
N LYS A 226 27.88 9.70 -26.96
CA LYS A 226 28.19 11.00 -27.63
C LYS A 226 27.12 12.10 -27.43
N GLN A 227 27.60 13.35 -27.37
CA GLN A 227 26.97 14.65 -27.04
C GLN A 227 26.12 15.32 -28.15
N LEU A 228 25.44 16.43 -27.76
CA LEU A 228 25.06 17.71 -28.45
C LEU A 228 23.53 17.98 -28.47
N GLU A 229 23.00 19.01 -27.77
CA GLU A 229 22.63 20.41 -28.21
C GLU A 229 21.52 20.41 -29.30
N ASP A 230 20.40 21.15 -29.32
CA ASP A 230 20.04 22.52 -28.90
C ASP A 230 18.49 22.81 -29.04
N ASN A 231 17.99 23.76 -28.24
CA ASN A 231 16.86 24.75 -28.33
C ASN A 231 15.40 24.53 -28.85
N SER A 232 14.51 25.32 -28.20
CA SER A 232 13.17 25.89 -28.54
C SER A 232 11.91 25.02 -28.35
N ASP A 233 10.72 25.49 -27.97
CA ASP A 233 10.16 26.67 -27.26
C ASP A 233 8.66 26.34 -26.99
N GLU A 234 8.06 27.00 -25.99
CA GLU A 234 6.61 27.16 -25.70
C GLU A 234 5.66 25.96 -25.41
N GLY A 235 4.97 26.02 -24.26
CA GLY A 235 3.52 25.79 -24.21
C GLY A 235 2.94 24.68 -23.31
N ASP A 236 2.58 25.08 -22.08
CA ASP A 236 1.34 24.72 -21.37
C ASP A 236 1.27 23.44 -20.50
N GLU A 237 0.92 23.70 -19.24
CA GLU A 237 0.90 22.86 -18.04
C GLU A 237 -0.28 21.88 -17.98
N GLU A 238 -0.06 20.64 -17.54
CA GLU A 238 -1.07 19.88 -16.78
C GLU A 238 -0.45 18.79 -15.88
N LEU A 239 -0.61 19.01 -14.57
CA LEU A 239 -0.90 18.03 -13.50
C LEU A 239 0.17 17.07 -13.01
N ALA A 240 0.95 17.61 -12.06
CA ALA A 240 1.85 16.87 -11.20
C ALA A 240 1.10 16.05 -10.13
N SER A 241 1.07 14.72 -10.30
CA SER A 241 0.77 13.78 -9.21
C SER A 241 2.06 13.19 -8.64
N ILE A 242 2.39 13.62 -7.42
CA ILE A 242 3.18 12.95 -6.36
C ILE A 242 4.45 12.20 -6.80
N GLY A 243 5.60 12.76 -6.40
CA GLY A 243 6.97 12.22 -6.54
C GLY A 243 7.23 10.92 -5.79
N LEU A 244 6.58 9.83 -6.21
CA LEU A 244 7.11 8.48 -6.02
C LEU A 244 7.41 7.79 -7.37
N THR A 245 7.18 8.51 -8.47
CA THR A 245 7.37 8.03 -9.85
C THR A 245 8.24 8.98 -10.69
N SER A 246 8.89 9.98 -10.07
CA SER A 246 9.71 11.03 -10.72
C SER A 246 11.00 10.51 -11.39
N VAL A 247 11.18 9.20 -11.48
CA VAL A 247 12.26 8.59 -12.28
C VAL A 247 11.85 8.38 -13.74
N ARG A 248 10.56 8.46 -14.10
CA ARG A 248 10.17 8.28 -15.51
C ARG A 248 9.02 9.18 -15.94
N LEU A 249 9.38 10.39 -16.40
CA LEU A 249 9.20 10.82 -17.80
C LEU A 249 9.50 12.32 -17.93
N ASN A 250 10.75 12.65 -18.26
CA ASN A 250 11.06 13.57 -19.37
C ASN A 250 12.57 13.64 -19.64
N LYS A 251 13.06 12.67 -20.40
CA LYS A 251 13.98 12.91 -21.51
C LYS A 251 13.97 11.69 -22.43
N GLU A 252 13.45 11.82 -23.65
CA GLU A 252 13.86 10.92 -24.73
C GLU A 252 15.37 11.12 -24.92
N GLY A 253 16.14 10.25 -24.27
CA GLY A 253 17.60 10.35 -24.20
C GLY A 253 18.15 9.78 -22.90
N GLN A 254 18.09 8.46 -22.79
CA GLN A 254 18.57 7.58 -21.69
C GLN A 254 17.62 7.49 -20.47
N PRO A 255 17.13 6.28 -20.12
CA PRO A 255 16.43 6.08 -18.87
C PRO A 255 17.46 6.15 -17.74
N GLU A 256 17.42 7.20 -16.93
CA GLU A 256 18.12 7.18 -15.65
C GLU A 256 17.34 6.22 -14.75
N VAL A 257 17.77 4.95 -14.73
CA VAL A 257 17.18 3.91 -13.90
C VAL A 257 17.60 4.22 -12.46
N GLU A 258 16.68 4.68 -11.61
CA GLU A 258 16.92 4.72 -10.17
C GLU A 258 17.13 3.28 -9.69
N VAL A 259 18.40 2.89 -9.55
CA VAL A 259 18.79 1.58 -9.07
C VAL A 259 18.50 1.56 -7.58
N VAL A 260 17.41 0.88 -7.18
CA VAL A 260 17.14 0.59 -5.77
C VAL A 260 18.40 -0.08 -5.19
N PRO A 261 19.10 0.55 -4.23
CA PRO A 261 20.31 -0.02 -3.66
C PRO A 261 20.03 -1.41 -3.08
N GLU A 262 20.89 -2.39 -3.39
CA GLU A 262 20.69 -3.80 -2.99
C GLU A 262 20.44 -3.97 -1.49
N TYR A 263 21.03 -3.11 -0.64
CA TYR A 263 20.84 -3.16 0.81
C TYR A 263 19.41 -2.79 1.25
N GLN A 264 18.70 -1.91 0.54
CA GLN A 264 17.34 -1.49 0.89
C GLN A 264 16.37 -2.67 0.79
N PHE A 265 16.51 -3.48 -0.26
CA PHE A 265 15.75 -4.70 -0.45
C PHE A 265 15.96 -5.68 0.71
N HIS A 266 17.22 -5.91 1.11
CA HIS A 266 17.53 -6.83 2.21
C HIS A 266 17.00 -6.33 3.56
N VAL A 267 17.10 -5.01 3.84
CA VAL A 267 16.54 -4.41 5.06
C VAL A 267 15.01 -4.59 5.09
N LEU A 268 14.32 -4.37 3.98
CA LEU A 268 12.88 -4.57 3.88
C LEU A 268 12.49 -6.03 4.12
N MET A 269 13.25 -6.99 3.56
CA MET A 269 13.01 -8.42 3.80
C MET A 269 13.23 -8.84 5.26
N VAL A 270 14.23 -8.25 5.95
CA VAL A 270 14.43 -8.46 7.38
C VAL A 270 13.24 -7.92 8.18
N LEU A 271 12.81 -6.68 7.92
CA LEU A 271 11.63 -6.09 8.57
C LEU A 271 10.36 -6.90 8.33
N ALA A 272 10.16 -7.37 7.10
CA ALA A 272 9.04 -8.24 6.73
C ALA A 272 9.06 -9.57 7.50
N SER A 273 10.23 -10.18 7.68
CA SER A 273 10.38 -11.43 8.43
C SER A 273 10.05 -11.25 9.92
N LEU A 274 10.48 -10.14 10.53
CA LEU A 274 10.17 -9.80 11.92
C LEU A 274 8.66 -9.51 12.09
N TYR A 275 8.06 -8.81 11.13
CA TYR A 275 6.62 -8.59 11.09
C TYR A 275 5.83 -9.90 10.98
N MET A 276 6.23 -10.80 10.08
CA MET A 276 5.57 -12.09 9.94
C MET A 276 5.66 -12.95 11.20
N ALA A 277 6.79 -12.89 11.94
CA ALA A 277 6.89 -13.55 13.24
C ALA A 277 5.85 -13.03 14.24
N MET A 278 5.64 -11.71 14.31
CA MET A 278 4.63 -11.08 15.17
C MET A 278 3.20 -11.40 14.74
N VAL A 279 2.93 -11.42 13.42
CA VAL A 279 1.60 -11.79 12.89
C VAL A 279 1.24 -13.24 13.23
N LEU A 280 2.19 -14.17 13.05
CA LEU A 280 1.95 -15.59 13.32
C LEU A 280 1.77 -15.91 14.81
N THR A 281 2.35 -15.09 15.69
CA THR A 281 2.23 -15.21 17.15
C THR A 281 1.10 -14.35 17.73
N ASN A 282 0.25 -13.79 16.86
CA ASN A 282 -0.84 -12.88 17.23
C ASN A 282 -0.39 -11.74 18.19
N TRP A 283 0.81 -11.21 17.99
CA TRP A 283 1.39 -10.15 18.81
C TRP A 283 1.56 -10.47 20.31
N GLY A 284 1.59 -11.75 20.67
CA GLY A 284 1.79 -12.21 22.05
C GLY A 284 3.18 -11.90 22.62
N SER A 285 3.35 -12.21 23.91
CA SER A 285 4.64 -12.12 24.61
C SER A 285 5.48 -13.40 24.45
N PHE A 286 6.71 -13.40 24.97
CA PHE A 286 7.65 -14.53 24.81
C PHE A 286 7.17 -15.83 25.49
N ASP A 287 6.33 -15.74 26.52
CA ASP A 287 5.82 -16.89 27.27
C ASP A 287 4.54 -17.50 26.64
N GLY A 288 4.06 -16.91 25.54
CA GLY A 288 2.86 -17.32 24.82
C GLY A 288 1.56 -16.82 25.45
N SER A 289 1.62 -15.98 26.49
CA SER A 289 0.47 -15.25 27.02
C SER A 289 0.32 -13.88 26.35
N SER A 290 -0.91 -13.39 26.23
CA SER A 290 -1.19 -11.97 25.97
C SER A 290 -1.58 -11.33 27.29
N SER A 291 -0.75 -10.41 27.78
CA SER A 291 -1.14 -9.55 28.89
C SER A 291 -1.94 -8.35 28.38
N ASN A 292 -2.75 -7.74 29.25
CA ASN A 292 -3.45 -6.50 28.92
C ASN A 292 -2.46 -5.41 28.45
N ASP A 293 -1.24 -5.39 28.99
CA ASP A 293 -0.20 -4.43 28.62
C ASP A 293 0.28 -4.66 27.18
N ASP A 294 0.44 -5.92 26.76
CA ASP A 294 0.83 -6.28 25.38
C ASP A 294 -0.24 -5.90 24.36
N GLU A 295 -1.51 -6.10 24.73
CA GLU A 295 -2.66 -5.71 23.91
C GLU A 295 -2.75 -4.19 23.77
N ILE A 296 -2.54 -3.43 24.85
CA ILE A 296 -2.44 -1.95 24.83
C ILE A 296 -1.33 -1.49 23.90
N VAL A 297 -0.13 -2.08 24.02
CA VAL A 297 1.01 -1.73 23.16
C VAL A 297 0.68 -2.00 21.70
N THR A 298 0.12 -3.18 21.41
CA THR A 298 -0.27 -3.58 20.05
C THR A 298 -1.32 -2.63 19.46
N MET A 299 -2.31 -2.24 20.25
CA MET A 299 -3.32 -1.26 19.87
C MET A 299 -2.68 0.08 19.50
N TRP A 300 -1.82 0.64 20.35
CA TRP A 300 -1.20 1.94 20.09
C TRP A 300 -0.22 1.92 18.92
N VAL A 301 0.54 0.83 18.74
CA VAL A 301 1.39 0.64 17.57
C VAL A 301 0.55 0.73 16.29
N LYS A 302 -0.56 0.01 16.23
CA LYS A 302 -1.46 0.03 15.06
C LYS A 302 -2.12 1.41 14.86
N ALA A 303 -2.56 2.06 15.94
CA ALA A 303 -3.18 3.38 15.89
C ALA A 303 -2.21 4.45 15.35
N VAL A 304 -0.99 4.51 15.92
CA VAL A 304 0.02 5.49 15.52
C VAL A 304 0.50 5.21 14.10
N SER A 305 0.73 3.95 13.73
CA SER A 305 1.06 3.59 12.35
C SER A 305 -0.02 4.06 11.38
N GLN A 306 -1.30 3.91 11.72
CA GLN A 306 -2.43 4.41 10.92
C GLN A 306 -2.44 5.95 10.80
N TRP A 307 -2.14 6.68 11.87
CA TRP A 307 -2.11 8.15 11.83
C TRP A 307 -0.94 8.68 11.02
N VAL A 308 0.24 8.09 11.19
CA VAL A 308 1.43 8.41 10.39
C VAL A 308 1.15 8.12 8.92
N ALA A 309 0.58 6.95 8.62
CA ALA A 309 0.10 6.56 7.30
C ALA A 309 -0.83 7.62 6.66
N SER A 310 -1.88 8.00 7.38
CA SER A 310 -2.83 9.00 6.91
C SER A 310 -2.17 10.37 6.72
N GLY A 311 -1.28 10.76 7.62
CA GLY A 311 -0.54 12.01 7.54
C GLY A 311 0.43 12.06 6.36
N LEU A 312 1.13 10.96 6.09
CA LEU A 312 2.02 10.83 4.93
C LEU A 312 1.23 10.93 3.63
N PHE A 313 0.09 10.24 3.51
CA PHE A 313 -0.74 10.35 2.30
C PHE A 313 -1.38 11.72 2.16
N LEU A 314 -1.83 12.34 3.25
CA LEU A 314 -2.30 13.72 3.23
C LEU A 314 -1.19 14.66 2.75
N TRP A 315 0.04 14.46 3.24
CA TRP A 315 1.20 15.24 2.83
C TRP A 315 1.52 15.06 1.35
N THR A 316 1.41 13.84 0.79
CA THR A 316 1.64 13.66 -0.65
C THR A 316 0.63 14.45 -1.48
N LEU A 317 -0.65 14.50 -1.07
CA LEU A 317 -1.66 15.30 -1.79
C LEU A 317 -1.42 16.83 -1.66
N VAL A 318 -0.97 17.29 -0.50
CA VAL A 318 -0.86 18.72 -0.19
C VAL A 318 0.50 19.31 -0.61
N ALA A 319 1.57 18.54 -0.59
CA ALA A 319 2.92 19.04 -0.84
C ALA A 319 3.08 19.72 -2.22
N PRO A 320 2.62 19.12 -3.35
CA PRO A 320 2.68 19.75 -4.68
C PRO A 320 1.96 21.10 -4.73
N ALA A 321 0.85 21.22 -4.00
CA ALA A 321 0.03 22.41 -3.90
C ALA A 321 0.70 23.53 -3.09
N VAL A 322 1.40 23.19 -2.01
CA VAL A 322 2.02 24.17 -1.09
C VAL A 322 3.39 24.66 -1.57
N PHE A 323 4.18 23.81 -2.23
CA PHE A 323 5.48 24.20 -2.79
C PHE A 323 5.56 23.96 -4.30
N PRO A 324 4.87 24.77 -5.12
CA PRO A 324 4.86 24.61 -6.58
C PRO A 324 6.26 24.75 -7.22
N ASN A 325 7.19 25.44 -6.55
CA ASN A 325 8.56 25.69 -7.04
C ASN A 325 9.60 24.68 -6.53
N ARG A 326 9.18 23.59 -5.86
CA ARG A 326 10.09 22.58 -5.34
C ARG A 326 9.85 21.28 -6.09
N ASP A 327 10.87 20.79 -6.77
CA ASP A 327 10.87 19.43 -7.29
C ASP A 327 10.77 18.46 -6.10
N PHE A 328 9.60 17.86 -5.95
CA PHE A 328 9.40 16.76 -5.02
C PHE A 328 10.00 15.51 -5.68
N LEU A 329 11.27 15.29 -5.38
CA LEU A 329 12.02 14.06 -5.67
C LEU A 329 11.24 12.85 -5.20
#